data_AF-A0A3D4AXN1-F1
#
_entry.id   AF-A0A3D4AXN1-F1
#
_cell.length_a   1.000
_cell.length_b   1.000
_cell.length_c   1.000
_cell.angle_alpha   90.00
_cell.angle_beta   90.00
_cell.angle_gamma   90.00
#
_symmetry.space_group_name_H-M   'P 1'
#
loop_
_entity.id
_entity.type
_entity.pdbx_description
1 polymer ?
#
loop_
_entity_poly.entity_id
_entity_poly.type
_entity_poly.pdbx_seq_one_letter_code
_entity_poly.pdbx_strand_id
1 'polypeptide(L)'
;PLSNVNDEEGEIALCTLSAFNLGAIESLDELEELAELAVRALDNLLDFQDYPVPAAKNATMGRRTLGIGVINYAYYLAKNGKRYSDGSANALTHRTFEAIQYYLMKASNELAKERGACPKFNETTYSQGIMPTDTYKRDLDKICDEPLHLDWDTLRASIKEHGMRNST
;
A
#
# COMPACT_ATOMS: atom_id res chain seq x y z
N PRO A 1 16.57 7.58 19.49
CA PRO A 1 15.71 8.38 20.40
C PRO A 1 15.89 9.86 20.06
N LEU A 2 14.82 10.65 20.00
CA LEU A 2 14.91 12.08 19.69
C LEU A 2 15.57 12.83 20.86
N SER A 3 16.60 13.64 20.59
CA SER A 3 17.29 14.41 21.63
C SER A 3 16.58 15.72 21.97
N ASN A 4 15.97 16.39 20.97
CA ASN A 4 15.15 17.58 21.11
C ASN A 4 14.30 17.81 19.83
N VAL A 5 13.40 18.80 19.82
CA VAL A 5 12.48 19.03 18.68
C VAL A 5 13.16 19.45 17.37
N ASN A 6 14.38 20.01 17.44
CA ASN A 6 15.16 20.42 16.27
C ASN A 6 16.23 19.40 15.87
N ASP A 7 16.21 18.19 16.44
CA ASP A 7 17.13 17.12 16.11
C ASP A 7 16.88 16.62 14.67
N GLU A 8 17.87 16.82 13.79
CA GLU A 8 17.79 16.44 12.37
C GLU A 8 18.06 14.95 12.13
N GLU A 9 18.73 14.27 13.08
CA GLU A 9 19.03 12.83 12.98
C GLU A 9 17.88 11.96 13.52
N GLY A 10 16.92 12.56 14.22
CA GLY A 10 15.71 11.91 14.65
C GLY A 10 14.77 11.53 13.50
N GLU A 11 13.91 10.53 13.75
CA GLU A 11 12.80 10.17 12.87
C GLU A 11 11.47 10.23 13.64
N ILE A 12 10.50 10.97 13.10
CA ILE A 12 9.10 10.92 13.53
C ILE A 12 8.27 10.45 12.34
N ALA A 13 7.68 9.26 12.44
CA ALA A 13 6.88 8.72 11.35
C ALA A 13 5.58 9.51 11.16
N LEU A 14 5.33 9.94 9.93
CA LEU A 14 4.04 10.44 9.47
C LEU A 14 3.46 9.48 8.43
N CYS A 15 2.14 9.51 8.27
CA CYS A 15 1.44 8.73 7.27
C CYS A 15 0.30 9.56 6.67
N THR A 16 0.28 9.66 5.35
CA THR A 16 -0.76 10.39 4.61
C THR A 16 -1.83 9.41 4.16
N LEU A 17 -3.09 9.70 4.49
CA LEU A 17 -4.18 8.74 4.40
C LEU A 17 -5.15 9.02 3.25
N SER A 18 -5.70 7.95 2.67
CA SER A 18 -6.87 7.99 1.79
C SER A 18 -7.62 6.66 1.89
N ALA A 19 -8.73 6.49 1.16
CA ALA A 19 -9.45 5.22 1.13
C ALA A 19 -10.16 4.97 -0.20
N PHE A 20 -10.21 3.71 -0.62
CA PHE A 20 -11.08 3.25 -1.70
C PHE A 20 -12.49 3.00 -1.18
N ASN A 21 -13.49 3.45 -1.94
CA ASN A 21 -14.89 3.17 -1.65
C ASN A 21 -15.33 1.88 -2.36
N LEU A 22 -15.30 0.75 -1.63
CA LEU A 22 -15.70 -0.56 -2.19
C LEU A 22 -17.19 -0.62 -2.59
N GLY A 23 -18.00 0.29 -2.04
CA GLY A 23 -19.41 0.41 -2.42
C GLY A 23 -19.64 1.01 -3.80
N ALA A 24 -18.64 1.75 -4.34
CA ALA A 24 -18.76 2.49 -5.59
C ALA A 24 -18.13 1.79 -6.80
N ILE A 25 -17.24 0.82 -6.58
CA ILE A 25 -16.62 0.04 -7.67
C ILE A 25 -17.54 -1.10 -8.12
N GLU A 26 -17.62 -1.34 -9.42
CA GLU A 26 -18.35 -2.46 -10.02
C GLU A 26 -17.40 -3.66 -10.27
N SER A 27 -16.15 -3.39 -10.64
CA SER A 27 -15.07 -4.39 -10.76
C SER A 27 -13.86 -4.06 -9.86
N LEU A 28 -13.09 -5.09 -9.49
CA LEU A 28 -11.79 -4.90 -8.84
C LEU A 28 -10.75 -4.29 -9.80
N ASP A 29 -10.93 -4.43 -11.12
CA ASP A 29 -10.00 -3.87 -12.11
C ASP A 29 -10.00 -2.33 -12.09
N GLU A 30 -11.10 -1.69 -11.63
CA GLU A 30 -11.17 -0.24 -11.45
C GLU A 30 -10.17 0.28 -10.41
N LEU A 31 -9.68 -0.60 -9.52
CA LEU A 31 -8.67 -0.24 -8.53
C LEU A 31 -7.33 0.14 -9.16
N GLU A 32 -7.05 -0.27 -10.40
CA GLU A 32 -5.80 0.07 -11.08
C GLU A 32 -5.67 1.60 -11.26
N GLU A 33 -6.66 2.20 -11.92
CA GLU A 33 -6.70 3.65 -12.14
C GLU A 33 -6.85 4.42 -10.82
N LEU A 34 -7.70 3.93 -9.92
CA LEU A 34 -7.90 4.56 -8.61
C LEU A 34 -6.63 4.55 -7.76
N ALA A 35 -5.85 3.46 -7.79
CA ALA A 35 -4.57 3.37 -7.10
C ALA A 35 -3.54 4.34 -7.68
N GLU A 36 -3.48 4.46 -9.01
CA GLU A 36 -2.61 5.45 -9.66
C GLU A 36 -2.95 6.87 -9.19
N LEU A 37 -4.23 7.25 -9.23
CA LEU A 37 -4.69 8.57 -8.80
C LEU A 37 -4.40 8.81 -7.32
N ALA A 38 -4.73 7.86 -6.45
CA ALA A 38 -4.56 7.99 -5.01
C ALA A 38 -3.08 8.09 -4.62
N VAL A 39 -2.22 7.20 -5.13
CA VAL A 39 -0.79 7.20 -4.83
C VAL A 39 -0.14 8.50 -5.32
N ARG A 40 -0.42 8.96 -6.55
CA ARG A 40 0.13 10.20 -7.08
C ARG A 40 -0.34 11.43 -6.29
N ALA A 41 -1.63 11.49 -5.95
CA ALA A 41 -2.19 12.60 -5.20
C ALA A 41 -1.53 12.72 -3.81
N LEU A 42 -1.40 11.61 -3.09
CA LEU A 42 -0.79 11.62 -1.77
C LEU A 42 0.73 11.83 -1.84
N ASP A 43 1.43 11.26 -2.82
CA ASP A 43 2.87 11.49 -3.00
C ASP A 43 3.18 12.97 -3.26
N ASN A 44 2.37 13.64 -4.08
CA ASN A 44 2.48 15.08 -4.30
C ASN A 44 2.21 15.90 -3.03
N LEU A 45 1.27 15.45 -2.19
CA LEU A 45 0.96 16.12 -0.92
C LEU A 45 2.16 16.08 0.05
N LEU A 46 3.01 15.05 -0.01
CA LEU A 46 4.22 14.98 0.81
C LEU A 46 5.17 16.15 0.52
N ASP A 47 5.29 16.55 -0.73
CA ASP A 47 6.17 17.66 -1.13
C ASP A 47 5.49 19.03 -0.97
N PHE A 48 4.15 19.07 -0.97
CA PHE A 48 3.37 20.29 -0.87
C PHE A 48 3.19 20.80 0.57
N GLN A 49 3.08 19.90 1.55
CA GLN A 49 2.79 20.27 2.94
C GLN A 49 4.02 20.78 3.71
N ASP A 50 3.78 21.60 4.75
CA ASP A 50 4.81 22.05 5.67
C ASP A 50 5.10 21.02 6.78
N TYR A 51 6.35 21.00 7.24
CA TYR A 51 6.80 20.14 8.33
C TYR A 51 7.35 20.99 9.47
N PRO A 52 6.61 21.16 10.59
CA PRO A 52 7.06 22.00 11.70
C PRO A 52 8.21 21.37 12.51
N VAL A 53 8.49 20.08 12.29
CA VAL A 53 9.53 19.33 13.00
C VAL A 53 10.48 18.69 11.97
N PRO A 54 11.80 18.98 12.02
CA PRO A 54 12.79 18.42 11.08
C PRO A 54 12.79 16.89 11.01
N ALA A 55 12.72 16.22 12.17
CA ALA A 55 12.65 14.77 12.27
C ALA A 55 11.45 14.15 11.51
N ALA A 56 10.32 14.87 11.45
CA ALA A 56 9.15 14.43 10.70
C ALA A 56 9.38 14.60 9.18
N LYS A 57 9.97 15.72 8.76
CA LYS A 57 10.36 15.93 7.35
C LYS A 57 11.37 14.88 6.89
N ASN A 58 12.37 14.58 7.71
CA ASN A 58 13.40 13.58 7.42
C ASN A 58 12.77 12.20 7.18
N ALA A 59 11.94 11.72 8.10
CA ALA A 59 11.25 10.44 7.96
C ALA A 59 10.34 10.41 6.72
N THR A 60 9.52 11.44 6.51
CA THR A 60 8.59 11.49 5.38
C THR A 60 9.30 11.59 4.04
N MET A 61 10.33 12.44 3.89
CA MET A 61 11.07 12.55 2.63
C MET A 61 11.93 11.31 2.35
N GLY A 62 12.43 10.65 3.40
CA GLY A 62 13.20 9.42 3.27
C GLY A 62 12.37 8.22 2.83
N ARG A 63 11.17 8.03 3.41
CA ARG A 63 10.36 6.81 3.21
C ARG A 63 9.09 7.03 2.36
N ARG A 64 8.57 8.25 2.34
CA ARG A 64 7.37 8.65 1.59
C ARG A 64 6.15 7.77 1.89
N THR A 65 5.92 7.45 3.15
CA THR A 65 4.93 6.49 3.64
C THR A 65 3.49 6.94 3.42
N LEU A 66 2.70 6.11 2.75
CA LEU A 66 1.27 6.32 2.53
C LEU A 66 0.44 5.27 3.30
N GLY A 67 -0.84 5.58 3.51
CA GLY A 67 -1.79 4.67 4.15
C GLY A 67 -3.15 4.74 3.48
N ILE A 68 -3.34 3.92 2.43
CA ILE A 68 -4.59 3.87 1.68
C ILE A 68 -5.42 2.67 2.15
N GLY A 69 -6.58 2.96 2.76
CA GLY A 69 -7.49 1.97 3.31
C GLY A 69 -8.74 1.73 2.46
N VAL A 70 -9.77 1.19 3.10
CA VAL A 70 -11.08 0.99 2.48
C VAL A 70 -12.21 1.55 3.35
N ILE A 71 -13.27 1.99 2.69
CA ILE A 71 -14.58 2.27 3.31
C ILE A 71 -15.67 1.44 2.62
N ASN A 72 -16.87 1.41 3.21
CA ASN A 72 -18.02 0.65 2.71
C ASN A 72 -17.82 -0.87 2.60
N TYR A 73 -16.87 -1.44 3.34
CA TYR A 73 -16.63 -2.88 3.31
C TYR A 73 -17.85 -3.72 3.76
N ALA A 74 -18.61 -3.27 4.78
CA ALA A 74 -19.84 -3.97 5.19
C ALA A 74 -20.90 -4.01 4.07
N TYR A 75 -21.07 -2.89 3.36
CA TYR A 75 -21.96 -2.83 2.20
C TYR A 75 -21.41 -3.66 1.03
N TYR A 76 -20.10 -3.68 0.83
CA TYR A 76 -19.44 -4.53 -0.16
C TYR A 76 -19.69 -6.03 0.10
N LEU A 77 -19.67 -6.47 1.36
CA LEU A 77 -20.07 -7.85 1.70
C LEU A 77 -21.56 -8.08 1.43
N ALA A 78 -22.42 -7.13 1.80
CA ALA A 78 -23.86 -7.25 1.60
C ALA A 78 -24.24 -7.34 0.11
N LYS A 79 -23.67 -6.51 -0.76
CA LYS A 79 -23.95 -6.52 -2.22
C LYS A 79 -23.50 -7.82 -2.90
N ASN A 80 -22.52 -8.52 -2.30
CA ASN A 80 -22.02 -9.82 -2.76
C ASN A 80 -22.64 -11.02 -2.01
N GLY A 81 -23.68 -10.79 -1.19
CA GLY A 81 -24.37 -11.84 -0.45
C GLY A 81 -23.50 -12.56 0.59
N LYS A 82 -22.47 -11.89 1.12
CA LYS A 82 -21.54 -12.44 2.12
C LYS A 82 -21.78 -11.87 3.50
N ARG A 83 -21.28 -12.56 4.53
CA ARG A 83 -21.41 -12.19 5.94
C ARG A 83 -20.07 -12.25 6.65
N TYR A 84 -19.96 -11.51 7.75
CA TYR A 84 -18.76 -11.48 8.60
C TYR A 84 -18.57 -12.77 9.41
N SER A 85 -19.67 -13.36 9.90
CA SER A 85 -19.62 -14.32 11.02
C SER A 85 -19.48 -15.78 10.63
N ASP A 86 -19.70 -16.13 9.35
CA ASP A 86 -19.81 -17.52 8.90
C ASP A 86 -18.69 -17.95 7.94
N GLY A 87 -17.68 -17.11 7.74
CA GLY A 87 -16.57 -17.36 6.82
C GLY A 87 -16.92 -17.24 5.34
N SER A 88 -18.18 -16.94 4.99
CA SER A 88 -18.61 -16.83 3.58
C SER A 88 -17.88 -15.73 2.80
N ALA A 89 -17.34 -14.74 3.51
CA ALA A 89 -16.59 -13.62 2.95
C ALA A 89 -15.09 -13.89 2.78
N ASN A 90 -14.54 -15.00 3.27
CA ASN A 90 -13.08 -15.21 3.33
C ASN A 90 -12.43 -15.09 1.95
N ALA A 91 -12.91 -15.88 0.97
CA ALA A 91 -12.42 -15.86 -0.40
C ALA A 91 -12.62 -14.50 -1.11
N LEU A 92 -13.79 -13.88 -0.92
CA LEU A 92 -14.07 -12.56 -1.47
C LEU A 92 -13.08 -11.52 -0.95
N THR A 93 -12.84 -11.54 0.37
CA THR A 93 -11.93 -10.61 1.04
C THR A 93 -10.50 -10.83 0.59
N HIS A 94 -10.07 -12.08 0.48
CA HIS A 94 -8.74 -12.42 -0.03
C HIS A 94 -8.53 -11.82 -1.42
N ARG A 95 -9.45 -12.07 -2.36
CA ARG A 95 -9.40 -11.53 -3.71
C ARG A 95 -9.42 -9.99 -3.74
N THR A 96 -10.28 -9.36 -2.95
CA THR A 96 -10.38 -7.89 -2.89
C THR A 96 -9.08 -7.25 -2.40
N PHE A 97 -8.49 -7.76 -1.31
CA PHE A 97 -7.29 -7.17 -0.72
C PHE A 97 -6.01 -7.55 -1.48
N GLU A 98 -5.99 -8.68 -2.19
CA GLU A 98 -4.97 -8.95 -3.19
C GLU A 98 -4.94 -7.84 -4.25
N ALA A 99 -6.09 -7.55 -4.87
CA ALA A 99 -6.21 -6.53 -5.91
C ALA A 99 -5.78 -5.15 -5.41
N ILE A 100 -6.28 -4.73 -4.25
CA ILE A 100 -5.91 -3.45 -3.64
C ILE A 100 -4.39 -3.35 -3.47
N GLN A 101 -3.76 -4.34 -2.82
CA GLN A 101 -2.33 -4.26 -2.53
C GLN A 101 -1.50 -4.32 -3.80
N TYR A 102 -1.86 -5.19 -4.75
CA TYR A 102 -1.17 -5.31 -6.02
C TYR A 102 -1.21 -3.99 -6.81
N TYR A 103 -2.38 -3.38 -6.97
CA TYR A 103 -2.51 -2.14 -7.72
C TYR A 103 -1.86 -0.94 -7.03
N LEU A 104 -1.89 -0.87 -5.70
CA LEU A 104 -1.13 0.14 -4.94
C LEU A 104 0.38 0.01 -5.15
N MET A 105 0.91 -1.22 -5.04
CA MET A 105 2.34 -1.49 -5.26
C MET A 105 2.74 -1.23 -6.71
N LYS A 106 1.90 -1.60 -7.68
CA LYS A 106 2.09 -1.29 -9.10
C LYS A 106 2.12 0.21 -9.34
N ALA A 107 1.14 0.96 -8.83
CA ALA A 107 1.10 2.43 -8.95
C ALA A 107 2.35 3.10 -8.36
N SER A 108 2.81 2.65 -7.18
CA SER A 108 4.04 3.17 -6.57
C SER A 108 5.31 2.77 -7.34
N ASN A 109 5.34 1.58 -7.95
CA ASN A 109 6.44 1.16 -8.83
C ASN A 109 6.49 1.96 -10.13
N GLU A 110 5.35 2.20 -10.78
CA GLU A 110 5.27 3.07 -11.97
C GLU A 110 5.70 4.51 -11.63
N LEU A 111 5.28 5.03 -10.47
CA LEU A 111 5.72 6.34 -10.02
C LEU A 111 7.22 6.39 -9.70
N ALA A 112 7.81 5.28 -9.25
CA ALA A 112 9.26 5.15 -9.07
C ALA A 112 10.01 5.15 -10.41
N LYS A 113 9.47 4.52 -11.45
CA LYS A 113 10.03 4.58 -12.82
C LYS A 113 10.05 6.01 -13.35
N GLU A 114 9.01 6.79 -13.06
CA GLU A 114 8.91 8.20 -13.48
C GLU A 114 9.81 9.14 -12.67
N ARG A 115 9.85 8.99 -11.33
CA ARG A 115 10.40 10.00 -10.41
C ARG A 115 11.53 9.51 -9.49
N GLY A 116 11.91 8.24 -9.61
CA GLY A 116 12.81 7.55 -8.70
C GLY A 116 12.10 7.01 -7.45
N ALA A 117 12.61 5.90 -6.94
CA ALA A 117 12.19 5.31 -5.66
C ALA A 117 12.47 6.24 -4.47
N CYS A 118 11.82 5.99 -3.33
CA CYS A 118 12.12 6.76 -2.11
C CYS A 118 13.58 6.56 -1.65
N PRO A 119 14.21 7.58 -1.04
CA PRO A 119 15.62 7.52 -0.63
C PRO A 119 15.99 6.34 0.26
N LYS A 120 15.11 5.93 1.18
CA LYS A 120 15.31 4.81 2.11
C LYS A 120 14.65 3.51 1.64
N PHE A 121 14.39 3.37 0.34
CA PHE A 121 13.79 2.15 -0.23
C PHE A 121 14.64 0.90 0.07
N ASN A 122 15.96 1.02 0.10
CA ASN A 122 16.92 -0.06 0.41
C ASN A 122 16.74 -0.66 1.82
N GLU A 123 16.03 0.00 2.72
CA GLU A 123 15.73 -0.51 4.06
C GLU A 123 14.45 -1.36 4.09
N THR A 124 13.71 -1.42 2.99
CA THR A 124 12.45 -2.18 2.89
C THR A 124 12.71 -3.64 2.50
N THR A 125 11.82 -4.53 2.91
CA THR A 125 11.78 -5.92 2.41
C THR A 125 11.53 -5.97 0.90
N TYR A 126 10.82 -4.99 0.34
CA TYR A 126 10.56 -4.88 -1.09
C TYR A 126 11.85 -4.72 -1.91
N SER A 127 12.85 -3.99 -1.40
CA SER A 127 14.16 -3.86 -2.07
C SER A 127 14.91 -5.19 -2.17
N GLN A 128 14.60 -6.13 -1.27
CA GLN A 128 15.14 -7.49 -1.27
C GLN A 128 14.30 -8.44 -2.14
N GLY A 129 13.23 -7.93 -2.76
CA GLY A 129 12.29 -8.71 -3.54
C GLY A 129 11.35 -9.57 -2.69
N ILE A 130 11.17 -9.25 -1.41
CA ILE A 130 10.25 -9.94 -0.50
C ILE A 130 8.91 -9.20 -0.50
N MET A 131 7.84 -9.90 -0.87
CA MET A 131 6.49 -9.39 -1.04
C MET A 131 5.59 -9.80 0.15
N PRO A 132 4.42 -9.15 0.33
CA PRO A 132 3.50 -9.50 1.42
C PRO A 132 3.01 -10.95 1.32
N THR A 133 2.90 -11.46 0.09
CA THR A 133 2.55 -12.86 -0.23
C THR A 133 3.59 -13.88 0.24
N ASP A 134 4.81 -13.48 0.59
CA ASP A 134 5.85 -14.42 1.07
C ASP A 134 5.88 -14.55 2.60
N THR A 135 5.43 -13.51 3.31
CA THR A 135 5.69 -13.32 4.75
C THR A 135 4.43 -13.36 5.63
N TYR A 136 3.27 -13.62 5.04
CA TYR A 136 2.02 -13.76 5.80
C TYR A 136 2.04 -14.97 6.74
N LYS A 137 1.19 -14.94 7.76
CA LYS A 137 1.03 -16.04 8.72
C LYS A 137 0.35 -17.24 8.03
N ARG A 138 1.09 -18.34 7.86
CA ARG A 138 0.63 -19.58 7.19
C ARG A 138 -0.63 -20.23 7.77
N ASP A 139 -1.06 -19.87 8.98
CA ASP A 139 -2.37 -20.32 9.50
C ASP A 139 -3.55 -19.80 8.67
N LEU A 140 -3.37 -18.73 7.88
CA LEU A 140 -4.40 -18.24 6.96
C LEU A 140 -4.77 -19.27 5.87
N ASP A 141 -3.83 -20.12 5.47
CA ASP A 141 -4.05 -21.19 4.47
C ASP A 141 -5.10 -22.22 4.95
N LYS A 142 -5.39 -22.26 6.26
CA LYS A 142 -6.40 -23.16 6.85
C LYS A 142 -7.82 -22.61 6.74
N ILE A 143 -7.99 -21.31 6.48
CA ILE A 143 -9.29 -20.62 6.50
C ILE A 143 -9.69 -20.03 5.14
N CYS A 144 -8.77 -19.97 4.18
CA CYS A 144 -9.02 -19.47 2.83
C CYS A 144 -8.06 -20.15 1.84
N ASP A 145 -8.61 -20.65 0.74
CA ASP A 145 -7.91 -21.32 -0.37
C ASP A 145 -8.01 -20.53 -1.69
N GLU A 146 -8.41 -19.26 -1.62
CA GLU A 146 -8.53 -18.39 -2.78
C GLU A 146 -7.16 -18.18 -3.43
N PRO A 147 -6.98 -18.52 -4.71
CA PRO A 147 -5.69 -18.33 -5.38
C PRO A 147 -5.41 -16.86 -5.61
N LEU A 148 -4.13 -16.54 -5.84
CA LEU A 148 -3.73 -15.24 -6.37
C LEU A 148 -4.14 -15.12 -7.84
N HIS A 149 -4.74 -14.01 -8.23
CA HIS A 149 -5.22 -13.75 -9.60
C HIS A 149 -4.28 -12.83 -10.40
N LEU A 150 -3.37 -12.13 -9.72
CA LEU A 150 -2.51 -11.12 -10.32
C LEU A 150 -1.05 -11.60 -10.43
N ASP A 151 -0.31 -11.04 -11.39
CA ASP A 151 1.07 -11.47 -11.67
C ASP A 151 2.09 -10.82 -10.73
N TRP A 152 2.16 -11.39 -9.52
CA TRP A 152 3.07 -10.95 -8.47
C TRP A 152 4.55 -11.13 -8.84
N ASP A 153 4.90 -12.07 -9.73
CA ASP A 153 6.29 -12.33 -10.09
C ASP A 153 6.83 -11.27 -11.04
N THR A 154 6.03 -10.85 -12.02
CA THR A 154 6.38 -9.71 -12.88
C THR A 154 6.49 -8.42 -12.06
N LEU A 155 5.53 -8.17 -11.15
CA LEU A 155 5.59 -7.00 -10.27
C LEU A 155 6.81 -7.05 -9.35
N ARG A 156 7.13 -8.21 -8.78
CA ARG A 156 8.32 -8.41 -7.94
C ARG A 156 9.60 -8.09 -8.69
N ALA A 157 9.75 -8.57 -9.93
CA ALA A 157 10.90 -8.26 -10.77
C ALA A 157 11.00 -6.75 -11.04
N SER A 158 9.88 -6.10 -11.38
CA SER A 158 9.83 -4.67 -11.65
C SER A 158 10.14 -3.81 -10.41
N ILE A 159 9.70 -4.23 -9.22
CA ILE A 159 10.02 -3.57 -7.94
C ILE A 159 11.50 -3.73 -7.60
N LYS A 160 12.11 -4.89 -7.86
CA LYS A 160 13.57 -5.05 -7.66
C LYS A 160 14.38 -4.17 -8.61
N GLU A 161 13.91 -3.97 -9.84
CA GLU A 161 14.60 -3.18 -10.86
C GLU A 161 14.45 -1.67 -10.65
N HIS A 162 13.23 -1.20 -10.39
CA HIS A 162 12.92 0.24 -10.37
C HIS A 162 12.58 0.78 -8.97
N GLY A 163 12.36 -0.10 -8.00
CA GLY A 163 11.95 0.25 -6.64
C GLY A 163 10.49 0.67 -6.52
N MET A 164 10.17 1.29 -5.39
CA MET A 164 8.85 1.89 -5.13
C MET A 164 9.02 3.33 -4.65
N ARG A 165 8.10 4.19 -5.08
CA ARG A 165 8.11 5.60 -4.68
C ARG A 165 7.81 5.77 -3.20
N ASN A 166 7.04 4.85 -2.62
CA ASN A 166 6.52 4.91 -1.25
C ASN A 166 6.91 3.61 -0.52
N SER A 167 7.37 3.70 0.73
CA SER A 167 7.79 2.51 1.51
C SER A 167 6.63 1.68 2.05
N THR A 168 5.44 2.29 2.19
CA THR A 168 4.19 1.67 2.65
C THR A 168 3.02 2.15 1.83
#